data_AF-A0A9X2VKD3-F1
#
_entry.id   AF-A0A9X2VKD3-F1
#
_cell.length_a   1.000
_cell.length_b   1.000
_cell.length_c   1.000
_cell.angle_alpha   90.00
_cell.angle_beta   90.00
_cell.angle_gamma   90.00
#
_symmetry.space_group_name_H-M   'P 1'
#
loop_
_entity.id
_entity.type
_entity.pdbx_description
1 polymer ?
#
loop_
_entity_poly.entity_id
_entity_poly.type
_entity_poly.pdbx_seq_one_letter_code
_entity_poly.pdbx_strand_id
1 'polypeptide(L)'
;MSVTVFSQLDKSLHEHLATVAQMAARGDDQTVAELARAELPRIVAAIKALLDEHQPDEHGRCPTCRTRWWSRRRPAPCRAYLSAQLCLTVAGEQSPGGGSHRHLRRVG
;
A
#
# COMPACT_ATOMS: atom_id res chain seq x y z
N MET A 1 5.82 26.90 -5.30
CA MET A 1 7.04 26.13 -4.91
C MET A 1 6.71 24.83 -4.20
N SER A 2 5.88 24.78 -3.15
CA SER A 2 5.55 23.50 -2.46
C SER A 2 4.68 22.52 -3.28
N VAL A 3 3.68 23.04 -4.01
CA VAL A 3 2.76 22.20 -4.81
C VAL A 3 3.48 21.46 -5.93
N THR A 4 4.49 22.10 -6.54
CA THR A 4 5.28 21.52 -7.63
C THR A 4 6.20 20.39 -7.15
N VAL A 5 6.80 20.53 -5.96
CA VAL A 5 7.64 19.49 -5.35
C VAL A 5 6.80 18.25 -5.01
N PHE A 6 5.64 18.44 -4.39
CA PHE A 6 4.75 17.32 -4.07
C PHE A 6 4.28 16.59 -5.34
N SER A 7 3.84 17.33 -6.37
CA SER A 7 3.42 16.71 -7.64
C SER A 7 4.52 15.93 -8.34
N GLN A 8 5.78 16.37 -8.21
CA GLN A 8 6.91 15.68 -8.82
C GLN A 8 7.26 14.39 -8.07
N LEU A 9 7.24 14.43 -6.73
CA LEU A 9 7.42 13.24 -5.90
C LEU A 9 6.31 12.21 -6.14
N ASP A 10 5.07 12.67 -6.15
CA ASP A 10 3.90 11.84 -6.42
C ASP A 10 4.00 11.14 -7.77
N LYS A 11 4.27 11.90 -8.83
CA LYS A 11 4.46 11.35 -10.17
C LYS A 11 5.60 10.33 -10.23
N SER A 12 6.78 10.69 -9.72
CA SER A 12 7.97 9.83 -9.77
C SER A 12 7.74 8.51 -9.03
N LEU A 13 7.04 8.54 -7.89
CA LEU A 13 6.74 7.34 -7.12
C LEU A 13 5.74 6.44 -7.86
N HIS A 14 4.67 7.01 -8.41
CA HIS A 14 3.68 6.25 -9.18
C HIS A 14 4.28 5.64 -10.45
N GLU A 15 5.13 6.38 -11.16
CA GLU A 15 5.84 5.86 -12.34
C GLU A 15 6.75 4.69 -11.98
N HIS A 16 7.54 4.82 -10.92
CA HIS A 16 8.41 3.74 -10.46
C HIS A 16 7.62 2.48 -10.10
N LEU A 17 6.56 2.60 -9.29
CA LEU A 17 5.72 1.47 -8.90
C LEU A 17 5.01 0.82 -10.11
N ALA A 18 4.57 1.63 -11.08
CA ALA A 18 3.97 1.13 -12.31
C ALA A 18 4.98 0.35 -13.16
N THR A 19 6.24 0.80 -13.26
CA THR A 19 7.31 0.07 -13.95
C THR A 19 7.57 -1.28 -13.30
N VAL A 20 7.72 -1.32 -11.97
CA VAL A 20 7.94 -2.58 -11.24
C VAL A 20 6.78 -3.56 -11.48
N ALA A 21 5.53 -3.08 -11.38
CA ALA A 21 4.35 -3.90 -11.65
C ALA A 21 4.29 -4.41 -13.10
N GLN A 22 4.64 -3.57 -14.08
CA GLN A 22 4.63 -3.93 -15.49
C GLN A 22 5.70 -4.98 -15.81
N MET A 23 6.91 -4.83 -15.26
CA MET A 23 7.99 -5.80 -15.46
C MET A 23 7.67 -7.14 -14.78
N ALA A 24 7.10 -7.12 -13.58
CA ALA A 24 6.63 -8.33 -12.91
C ALA A 24 5.54 -9.08 -13.70
N ALA A 25 4.69 -8.36 -14.44
CA ALA A 25 3.59 -8.95 -15.20
C ALA A 25 3.97 -9.45 -16.61
N ARG A 26 5.07 -8.95 -17.20
CA ARG A 26 5.43 -9.20 -18.61
C ARG A 26 6.81 -9.79 -18.83
N GLY A 27 7.68 -9.75 -17.82
CA GLY A 27 9.02 -10.32 -17.91
C GLY A 27 9.00 -11.85 -17.92
N ASP A 28 10.05 -12.45 -18.47
CA ASP A 28 10.32 -13.87 -18.26
C ASP A 28 10.72 -14.15 -16.80
N ASP A 29 10.65 -15.42 -16.40
CA ASP A 29 10.89 -15.86 -15.02
C ASP A 29 12.25 -15.40 -14.46
N GLN A 30 13.30 -15.38 -15.29
CA GLN A 30 14.62 -14.95 -14.85
C GLN A 30 14.64 -13.44 -14.59
N THR A 31 14.15 -12.66 -15.52
CA THR A 31 14.02 -11.20 -15.41
C THR A 31 13.17 -10.81 -14.20
N VAL A 32 12.04 -11.51 -13.97
CA VAL A 32 11.18 -11.28 -12.82
C VAL A 32 11.88 -11.64 -11.51
N ALA A 33 12.63 -12.74 -11.47
CA ALA A 33 13.38 -13.13 -10.27
C ALA A 33 14.51 -12.15 -9.93
N GLU A 34 15.22 -11.63 -10.94
CA GLU A 34 16.24 -10.59 -10.76
C GLU A 34 15.61 -9.27 -10.28
N LEU A 35 14.51 -8.84 -10.92
CA LEU A 35 13.73 -7.67 -10.50
C LEU A 35 13.25 -7.82 -9.06
N ALA A 36 12.67 -8.96 -8.69
CA ALA A 36 12.16 -9.20 -7.34
C ALA A 36 13.27 -9.08 -6.29
N ARG A 37 14.46 -9.63 -6.55
CA ARG A 37 15.62 -9.50 -5.65
C ARG A 37 16.08 -8.06 -5.50
N ALA A 38 15.99 -7.26 -6.56
CA ALA A 38 16.39 -5.85 -6.53
C ALA A 38 15.35 -4.94 -5.85
N GLU A 39 14.06 -5.13 -6.16
CA GLU A 39 13.00 -4.18 -5.79
C GLU A 39 12.25 -4.55 -4.50
N LEU A 40 12.05 -5.84 -4.20
CA LEU A 40 11.35 -6.24 -2.97
C LEU A 40 12.00 -5.69 -1.69
N PRO A 41 13.34 -5.72 -1.51
CA PRO A 41 13.96 -5.14 -0.31
C PRO A 41 13.66 -3.64 -0.16
N ARG A 42 13.62 -2.89 -1.28
CA ARG A 42 13.34 -1.46 -1.28
C ARG A 42 11.88 -1.17 -0.96
N ILE A 43 10.96 -1.93 -1.55
CA ILE A 43 9.52 -1.82 -1.27
C ILE A 43 9.23 -2.17 0.19
N VAL A 44 9.83 -3.24 0.71
CA VAL A 44 9.71 -3.61 2.13
C VAL A 44 10.25 -2.51 3.03
N ALA A 45 11.40 -1.91 2.70
CA ALA A 45 11.96 -0.80 3.46
C ALA A 45 11.04 0.44 3.44
N ALA A 46 10.45 0.78 2.29
CA ALA A 46 9.50 1.87 2.16
C ALA A 46 8.23 1.65 3.00
N ILE A 47 7.67 0.43 2.98
CA ILE A 47 6.50 0.08 3.81
C ILE A 47 6.86 0.17 5.29
N LYS A 48 8.03 -0.36 5.71
CA LYS A 48 8.49 -0.25 7.10
C LYS A 48 8.60 1.19 7.55
N ALA A 49 9.26 2.05 6.76
CA ALA A 49 9.39 3.47 7.07
C ALA A 49 8.01 4.15 7.24
N LEU A 50 7.05 3.85 6.37
CA LEU A 50 5.67 4.36 6.49
C LEU A 50 4.96 3.83 7.75
N LEU A 51 5.19 2.57 8.13
CA LEU A 51 4.59 2.01 9.35
C LEU A 51 5.23 2.57 10.62
N ASP A 52 6.53 2.85 10.60
CA ASP A 52 7.26 3.45 11.72
C ASP A 52 6.72 4.86 12.03
N GLU A 53 6.41 5.67 11.01
CA GLU A 53 5.70 6.96 11.16
C GLU A 53 4.29 6.83 11.77
N HIS A 54 3.74 5.62 11.70
CA HIS A 54 2.39 5.29 12.14
C HIS A 54 2.35 4.40 13.39
N GLN A 55 3.50 4.18 14.03
CA GLN A 55 3.63 3.28 15.17
C GLN A 55 2.58 3.58 16.25
N PRO A 56 1.79 2.57 16.68
CA PRO A 56 0.83 2.75 17.76
C PRO A 56 1.51 3.12 19.09
N ASP A 57 0.85 3.99 19.86
CA ASP A 57 1.21 4.26 21.25
C ASP A 57 0.94 3.04 22.15
N GLU A 58 1.28 3.14 23.43
CA GLU A 58 1.04 2.09 24.44
C GLU A 58 -0.43 1.67 24.57
N HIS A 59 -1.36 2.47 24.05
CA HIS A 59 -2.78 2.19 24.02
C HIS A 59 -3.27 1.67 22.67
N GLY A 60 -2.35 1.31 21.77
CA GLY A 60 -2.66 0.82 20.42
C GLY A 60 -3.16 1.90 19.47
N ARG A 61 -2.89 3.19 19.74
CA ARG A 61 -3.39 4.32 18.93
C ARG A 61 -2.27 5.00 18.15
N CYS A 62 -2.46 5.16 16.84
CA CYS A 62 -1.54 5.91 15.99
C CYS A 62 -1.66 7.43 16.24
N PRO A 63 -0.58 8.14 16.65
CA PRO A 63 -0.62 9.57 16.91
C PRO A 63 -0.86 10.39 15.65
N THR A 64 -0.30 9.97 14.51
CA THR A 64 -0.42 10.61 13.20
C THR A 64 -1.87 10.66 12.71
N CYS A 65 -2.60 9.55 12.87
CA CYS A 65 -4.02 9.47 12.52
C CYS A 65 -4.95 10.22 13.50
N ARG A 66 -4.52 10.45 14.74
CA ARG A 66 -5.32 11.05 15.83
C ARG A 66 -5.45 12.58 15.73
N THR A 67 -4.71 13.23 14.83
CA THR A 67 -4.63 14.69 14.67
C THR A 67 -5.95 15.36 14.29
N ARG A 68 -6.92 14.64 13.69
CA ARG A 68 -8.27 15.17 13.42
C ARG A 68 -9.22 14.96 14.60
N TRP A 69 -9.84 16.03 15.11
CA TRP A 69 -10.76 16.02 16.27
C TRP A 69 -11.92 15.01 16.14
N TRP A 70 -12.37 14.72 14.92
CA TRP A 70 -13.39 13.68 14.64
C TRP A 70 -12.88 12.23 14.76
N SER A 71 -11.58 11.98 14.64
CA SER A 71 -10.99 10.64 14.80
C SER A 71 -10.92 10.20 16.27
N ARG A 72 -11.06 11.13 17.23
CA ARG A 72 -11.01 10.84 18.66
C ARG A 72 -12.26 10.11 19.18
N ARG A 73 -13.36 10.10 18.42
CA ARG A 73 -14.66 9.57 18.87
C ARG A 73 -14.90 8.11 18.49
N ARG A 74 -14.05 7.49 17.66
CA ARG A 74 -14.20 6.09 17.27
C ARG A 74 -12.84 5.39 17.26
N PRO A 75 -12.72 4.22 17.90
CA PRO A 75 -11.52 3.39 17.77
C PRO A 75 -11.47 2.87 16.33
N ALA A 76 -10.82 3.63 15.45
CA ALA A 76 -10.52 3.18 14.11
C ALA A 76 -9.07 2.68 14.09
N PRO A 77 -8.79 1.52 13.48
CA PRO A 77 -7.42 1.07 13.30
C PRO A 77 -6.63 2.09 12.47
N CYS A 78 -5.31 2.11 12.66
CA CYS A 78 -4.42 2.96 11.88
C CYS A 78 -4.59 2.67 10.38
N ARG A 79 -4.91 3.69 9.57
CA ARG A 79 -5.19 3.49 8.13
C ARG A 79 -3.98 2.92 7.39
N ALA A 80 -2.76 3.30 7.76
CA ALA A 80 -1.55 2.77 7.15
C ALA A 80 -1.41 1.26 7.36
N TYR A 81 -1.56 0.79 8.61
CA TYR A 81 -1.53 -0.63 8.95
C TYR A 81 -2.67 -1.41 8.28
N LEU A 82 -3.89 -0.86 8.29
CA LEU A 82 -5.04 -1.51 7.65
C LEU A 82 -4.83 -1.63 6.14
N SER A 83 -4.38 -0.57 5.47
CA SER A 83 -4.09 -0.59 4.03
C SER A 83 -2.98 -1.58 3.69
N ALA A 84 -1.87 -1.57 4.45
CA ALA A 84 -0.78 -2.52 4.24
C ALA A 84 -1.26 -3.98 4.40
N GLN A 85 -2.03 -4.28 5.44
CA GLN A 85 -2.60 -5.60 5.66
C GLN A 85 -3.50 -6.02 4.48
N LEU A 86 -4.46 -5.17 4.09
CA LEU A 86 -5.38 -5.48 2.99
C LEU A 86 -4.64 -5.70 1.66
N CYS A 87 -3.67 -4.86 1.33
CA CYS A 87 -2.91 -4.99 0.09
C CYS A 87 -2.01 -6.23 0.08
N LEU A 88 -1.38 -6.58 1.21
CA LEU A 88 -0.45 -7.70 1.26
C LEU A 88 -1.15 -9.06 1.42
N THR A 89 -2.31 -9.13 2.07
CA THR A 89 -3.00 -10.40 2.31
C THR A 89 -4.19 -10.65 1.38
N VAL A 90 -4.95 -9.63 1.01
CA VAL A 90 -6.19 -9.81 0.22
C VAL A 90 -5.93 -9.61 -1.28
N ALA A 91 -5.08 -8.66 -1.66
CA ALA A 91 -4.79 -8.43 -3.08
C ALA A 91 -3.84 -9.48 -3.68
N GLY A 92 -3.07 -10.18 -2.85
CA GLY A 92 -2.19 -11.29 -3.27
C GLY A 92 -2.94 -12.57 -3.67
N GLU A 93 -4.23 -12.67 -3.38
CA GLU A 93 -5.07 -13.83 -3.74
C GLU A 93 -5.66 -13.71 -5.16
N GLN A 94 -5.52 -12.56 -5.83
CA GLN A 94 -5.98 -12.35 -7.21
C GLN A 94 -4.95 -12.89 -8.20
N SER A 95 -4.87 -14.22 -8.27
CA SER A 95 -4.19 -14.94 -9.35
C SER A 95 -4.84 -14.57 -10.70
N PRO A 96 -4.08 -14.34 -11.80
CA PRO A 96 -4.63 -13.96 -13.10
C PRO A 96 -5.25 -15.20 -13.78
N GLY A 97 -6.43 -15.61 -13.32
CA GLY A 97 -7.11 -16.78 -13.84
C GLY A 97 -8.42 -17.07 -13.10
N GLY A 98 -9.46 -16.27 -13.34
CA GLY A 98 -10.79 -16.58 -12.81
C GLY A 98 -11.71 -15.37 -12.77
N GLY A 99 -12.41 -15.11 -13.87
CA GLY A 99 -13.49 -14.13 -13.88
C GLY A 99 -14.60 -14.54 -12.91
N SER A 100 -15.05 -13.61 -12.07
CA SER A 100 -16.42 -13.59 -11.58
C SER A 100 -16.77 -12.21 -11.03
N HIS A 101 -17.44 -11.41 -11.86
CA HIS A 101 -18.23 -10.27 -11.38
C HIS A 101 -19.29 -10.81 -10.41
N ARG A 102 -19.07 -10.64 -9.11
CA ARG A 102 -20.12 -10.88 -8.12
C ARG A 102 -20.68 -9.55 -7.63
N HIS A 103 -21.79 -9.19 -8.25
CA HIS A 103 -22.73 -8.15 -7.88
C HIS A 103 -23.10 -8.30 -6.39
N LEU A 104 -22.54 -7.46 -5.52
CA LEU A 104 -22.98 -7.45 -4.12
C LEU A 104 -24.35 -6.78 -4.05
N ARG A 105 -25.34 -7.59 -3.66
CA ARG A 105 -26.71 -7.17 -3.34
C ARG A 105 -26.69 -6.29 -2.09
N ARG A 106 -27.33 -5.14 -2.21
CA ARG A 106 -27.75 -4.27 -1.11
C ARG A 106 -28.79 -5.03 -0.26
N VAL A 107 -28.59 -5.10 1.05
CA VAL A 107 -29.61 -5.59 1.99
C VAL A 107 -29.94 -4.46 2.95
N GLY A 108 -31.25 -4.17 3.06
CA GLY A 108 -31.93 -3.55 4.21
C GLY A 108 -31.57 -2.11 4.51
#